data_AF-A0A2D9WD16-F1
#
_entry.id   AF-A0A2D9WD16-F1
#
_cell.length_a   1.000
_cell.length_b   1.000
_cell.length_c   1.000
_cell.angle_alpha   90.00
_cell.angle_beta   90.00
_cell.angle_gamma   90.00
#
_symmetry.space_group_name_H-M   'P 1'
#
loop_
_entity.id
_entity.type
_entity.pdbx_description
1 polymer ?
#
loop_
_entity_poly.entity_id
_entity_poly.type
_entity_poly.pdbx_seq_one_letter_code
_entity_poly.pdbx_strand_id
1 'polypeptide(L)'
;MKKLLLIFTLLFSTVMFSSPSFAEGDDLQKAINQFFPNQIKVYGVKIIGTENTPFKDIEKAAKILNQWLDNNGDGNPDDKLVIDKLIKNNAILVMGKSENDLERSFDNLIDVLEDTNIDIDNFERALIGLISDEPNIAYLEEILHLVTQVGYANAYPEVFGEFKGSRISEAMDVARGGYFKKTPKIYPKSSWYHYYDKSCDYACMITEYFYWSLTSLLGAQINRYDEISEEWELNTPSKMTKDKLIMKILQDERYQIPKRLPSF
;
A
#
# COMPACT_ATOMS: atom_id res chain seq x y z
N MET A 1 -15.50 9.37 -7.82
CA MET A 1 -14.57 10.39 -7.26
C MET A 1 -13.20 10.03 -7.80
N LYS A 2 -12.54 10.93 -8.54
CA LYS A 2 -11.17 10.69 -9.00
C LYS A 2 -10.28 10.87 -7.78
N LYS A 3 -9.85 9.78 -7.16
CA LYS A 3 -8.85 9.84 -6.09
C LYS A 3 -7.49 9.97 -6.75
N LEU A 4 -6.74 10.96 -6.30
CA LEU A 4 -5.32 11.07 -6.58
C LEU A 4 -4.67 10.01 -5.69
N LEU A 5 -4.32 8.84 -6.24
CA LEU A 5 -3.32 8.03 -5.56
C LEU A 5 -2.05 8.88 -5.56
N LEU A 6 -1.62 9.35 -4.39
CA LEU A 6 -0.29 9.93 -4.20
C LEU A 6 0.73 8.78 -4.29
N ILE A 7 0.87 8.20 -5.48
CA ILE A 7 2.00 7.34 -5.83
C ILE A 7 3.07 8.27 -6.38
N PHE A 8 4.04 8.60 -5.53
CA PHE A 8 5.31 9.16 -5.97
C PHE A 8 5.97 8.12 -6.91
N THR A 9 5.89 8.36 -8.22
CA THR A 9 6.54 7.51 -9.24
C THR A 9 7.65 8.30 -9.91
N LEU A 10 8.92 7.89 -9.74
CA LEU A 10 9.98 8.31 -10.66
C LEU A 10 11.15 7.32 -10.82
N LEU A 11 11.88 7.56 -11.92
CA LEU A 11 12.64 6.63 -12.74
C LEU A 11 13.93 6.07 -12.12
N PHE A 12 14.21 4.80 -12.48
CA PHE A 12 15.45 4.07 -12.20
C PHE A 12 16.75 4.83 -12.53
N SER A 13 17.62 4.96 -11.53
CA SER A 13 19.07 4.91 -11.74
C SER A 13 19.72 4.00 -10.69
N THR A 14 20.58 3.08 -11.14
CA THR A 14 21.30 2.15 -10.26
C THR A 14 22.42 2.89 -9.54
N VAL A 15 22.35 3.01 -8.21
CA VAL A 15 23.45 3.53 -7.38
C VAL A 15 23.85 2.50 -6.33
N MET A 16 25.17 2.33 -6.18
CA MET A 16 25.86 1.42 -5.29
C MET A 16 25.59 1.73 -3.81
N PHE A 17 25.40 0.70 -3.00
CA PHE A 17 25.20 0.79 -1.56
C PHE A 17 26.46 1.30 -0.83
N SER A 18 26.40 2.51 -0.28
CA SER A 18 27.17 2.90 0.90
C SER A 18 26.30 2.71 2.15
N SER A 19 26.84 2.10 3.19
CA SER A 19 26.14 1.94 4.47
C SER A 19 25.97 3.32 5.13
N PRO A 20 24.77 3.68 5.62
CA PRO A 20 24.56 4.97 6.26
C PRO A 20 25.33 5.02 7.57
N SER A 21 26.00 6.14 7.81
CA SER A 21 26.68 6.39 9.09
C SER A 21 25.64 6.60 10.20
N PHE A 22 25.99 6.26 11.45
CA PHE A 22 25.09 6.43 12.61
C PHE A 22 24.56 7.88 12.79
N ALA A 23 25.20 8.89 12.20
CA ALA A 23 24.75 10.28 12.23
C ALA A 23 23.52 10.54 11.33
N GLU A 24 23.39 9.85 10.20
CA GLU A 24 22.28 10.02 9.25
C GLU A 24 20.93 9.58 9.85
N GLY A 25 20.93 8.54 10.70
CA GLY A 25 19.71 8.02 11.32
C GLY A 25 19.08 8.97 12.35
N ASP A 26 19.90 9.70 13.11
CA ASP A 26 19.42 10.65 14.12
C ASP A 26 18.88 11.93 13.50
N ASP A 27 19.52 12.42 12.42
CA ASP A 27 19.09 13.63 11.75
C ASP A 27 17.82 13.42 10.91
N LEU A 28 17.68 12.25 10.24
CA LEU A 28 16.42 11.84 9.61
C LEU A 28 15.27 11.79 10.62
N GLN A 29 15.50 11.18 11.79
CA GLN A 29 14.45 11.05 12.80
C GLN A 29 14.07 12.41 13.41
N LYS A 30 15.02 13.34 13.55
CA LYS A 30 14.71 14.73 13.97
C LYS A 30 13.88 15.46 12.92
N ALA A 31 14.24 15.36 11.64
CA ALA A 31 13.48 15.98 10.55
C ALA A 31 12.05 15.43 10.48
N ILE A 32 11.89 14.10 10.59
CA ILE A 32 10.57 13.47 10.67
C ILE A 32 9.79 14.00 11.87
N ASN A 33 10.40 14.07 13.07
CA ASN A 33 9.70 14.56 14.27
C ASN A 33 9.27 16.02 14.16
N GLN A 34 9.98 16.85 13.39
CA GLN A 34 9.66 18.25 13.20
C GLN A 34 8.35 18.44 12.42
N PHE A 35 8.14 17.65 11.36
CA PHE A 35 6.97 17.79 10.48
C PHE A 35 5.86 16.77 10.77
N PHE A 36 6.22 15.66 11.43
CA PHE A 36 5.31 14.58 11.82
C PHE A 36 5.51 14.23 13.32
N PRO A 37 5.11 15.14 14.23
CA PRO A 37 5.34 14.98 15.67
C PRO A 37 4.49 13.88 16.31
N ASN A 38 3.35 13.51 15.71
CA ASN A 38 2.45 12.49 16.24
C ASN A 38 2.88 11.11 15.72
N GLN A 39 3.27 10.18 16.60
CA GLN A 39 3.79 8.88 16.17
C GLN A 39 3.27 7.72 17.03
N ILE A 40 2.96 6.61 16.37
CA ILE A 40 2.68 5.32 17.00
C ILE A 40 3.37 4.22 16.20
N LYS A 41 3.59 3.06 16.82
CA LYS A 41 4.12 1.88 16.15
C LYS A 41 3.19 0.68 16.35
N VAL A 42 3.03 -0.11 15.29
CA VAL A 42 2.35 -1.41 15.32
C VAL A 42 3.35 -2.46 14.85
N TYR A 43 3.74 -3.38 15.74
CA TYR A 43 4.78 -4.38 15.45
C TYR A 43 6.08 -3.80 14.85
N GLY A 44 6.44 -2.57 15.21
CA GLY A 44 7.62 -1.87 14.70
C GLY A 44 7.39 -1.02 13.44
N VAL A 45 6.28 -1.20 12.73
CA VAL A 45 5.85 -0.35 11.60
C VAL A 45 5.39 0.99 12.13
N LYS A 46 5.89 2.09 11.55
CA LYS A 46 5.58 3.44 12.01
C LYS A 46 4.29 3.95 11.39
N ILE A 47 3.47 4.63 12.18
CA ILE A 47 2.42 5.53 11.70
C ILE A 47 2.78 6.90 12.24
N ILE A 48 2.95 7.86 11.33
CA ILE A 48 3.32 9.23 11.68
C ILE A 48 2.27 10.18 11.14
N GLY A 49 1.96 11.22 11.90
CA GLY A 49 0.96 12.22 11.54
C GLY A 49 1.49 13.63 11.72
N THR A 50 1.04 14.54 10.87
CA THR A 50 1.27 15.99 11.04
C THR A 50 0.75 16.47 12.39
N GLU A 51 1.18 17.66 12.83
CA GLU A 51 0.65 18.31 14.04
C GLU A 51 -0.88 18.46 14.00
N ASN A 52 -1.44 18.67 12.81
CA ASN A 52 -2.88 18.86 12.61
C ASN A 52 -3.67 17.56 12.55
N THR A 53 -3.02 16.41 12.38
CA THR A 53 -3.70 15.11 12.29
C THR A 53 -4.33 14.75 13.64
N PRO A 54 -5.66 14.54 13.73
CA PRO A 54 -6.28 14.15 14.98
C PRO A 54 -5.75 12.80 15.47
N PHE A 55 -5.28 12.74 16.72
CA PHE A 55 -4.67 11.52 17.26
C PHE A 55 -5.61 10.31 17.25
N LYS A 56 -6.92 10.52 17.44
CA LYS A 56 -7.95 9.46 17.32
C LYS A 56 -7.92 8.73 15.97
N ASP A 57 -7.56 9.43 14.90
CA ASP A 57 -7.53 8.86 13.55
C ASP A 57 -6.22 8.10 13.30
N ILE A 58 -5.13 8.51 13.97
CA ILE A 58 -3.89 7.74 14.05
C ILE A 58 -4.12 6.42 14.83
N GLU A 59 -4.85 6.47 15.94
CA GLU A 59 -5.23 5.26 16.71
C GLU A 59 -6.14 4.34 15.88
N LYS A 60 -7.10 4.92 15.13
CA LYS A 60 -7.93 4.18 14.19
C LYS A 60 -7.07 3.46 13.15
N ALA A 61 -6.12 4.15 12.52
CA ALA A 61 -5.20 3.54 11.56
C ALA A 61 -4.33 2.45 12.21
N ALA A 62 -3.82 2.67 13.42
CA ALA A 62 -3.05 1.67 14.17
C ALA A 62 -3.85 0.40 14.45
N LYS A 63 -5.13 0.54 14.84
CA LYS A 63 -6.04 -0.59 15.06
C LYS A 63 -6.29 -1.38 13.77
N ILE A 64 -6.43 -0.72 12.63
CA ILE A 64 -6.63 -1.37 11.32
C ILE A 64 -5.36 -2.08 10.87
N LEU A 65 -4.19 -1.43 10.99
CA LEU A 65 -2.89 -2.04 10.68
C LEU A 65 -2.64 -3.28 11.54
N ASN A 66 -2.95 -3.21 12.84
CA ASN A 66 -2.83 -4.37 13.73
C ASN A 66 -3.69 -5.55 13.25
N GLN A 67 -4.94 -5.30 12.85
CA GLN A 67 -5.85 -6.33 12.35
C GLN A 67 -5.48 -6.87 10.97
N TRP A 68 -4.71 -6.13 10.17
CA TRP A 68 -4.15 -6.65 8.92
C TRP A 68 -2.93 -7.54 9.16
N LEU A 69 -2.12 -7.22 10.17
CA LEU A 69 -0.87 -7.93 10.49
C LEU A 69 -1.07 -9.14 11.41
N ASP A 70 -2.06 -9.07 12.31
CA ASP A 70 -2.56 -10.13 13.18
C ASP A 70 -4.07 -10.29 12.89
N ASN A 71 -4.37 -10.94 11.77
CA ASN A 71 -5.73 -11.13 11.27
C ASN A 71 -6.49 -12.22 12.03
N ASN A 72 -5.75 -13.16 12.64
CA ASN A 72 -6.34 -14.20 13.48
C ASN A 72 -6.72 -13.67 14.88
N GLY A 73 -6.07 -12.60 15.35
CA GLY A 73 -6.33 -11.90 16.61
C GLY A 73 -5.72 -12.57 17.84
N ASP A 74 -4.66 -13.35 17.70
CA ASP A 74 -4.00 -14.08 18.79
C ASP A 74 -2.93 -13.26 19.54
N GLY A 75 -2.69 -12.02 19.09
CA GLY A 75 -1.71 -11.10 19.67
C GLY A 75 -0.31 -11.23 19.08
N ASN A 76 -0.09 -12.08 18.07
CA ASN A 76 1.14 -12.20 17.32
C ASN A 76 0.89 -11.95 15.83
N PRO A 77 1.86 -11.35 15.11
CA PRO A 77 1.73 -11.21 13.67
C PRO A 77 1.64 -12.57 12.96
N ASP A 78 0.75 -12.68 11.97
CA ASP A 78 0.49 -13.91 11.23
C ASP A 78 1.68 -14.33 10.35
N ASP A 79 2.33 -13.36 9.69
CA ASP A 79 3.50 -13.59 8.84
C ASP A 79 4.70 -12.77 9.30
N LYS A 80 5.60 -13.42 10.04
CA LYS A 80 6.83 -12.79 10.54
C LYS A 80 7.72 -12.25 9.42
N LEU A 81 7.79 -12.91 8.26
CA LEU A 81 8.64 -12.46 7.17
C LEU A 81 8.13 -11.15 6.57
N VAL A 82 6.80 -11.01 6.47
CA VAL A 82 6.15 -9.75 6.05
C VAL A 82 6.49 -8.62 7.03
N ILE A 83 6.39 -8.86 8.35
CA ILE A 83 6.76 -7.88 9.38
C ILE A 83 8.24 -7.49 9.28
N ASP A 84 9.14 -8.49 9.18
CA ASP A 84 10.58 -8.24 9.07
C ASP A 84 10.90 -7.35 7.86
N LYS A 85 10.16 -7.50 6.75
CA LYS A 85 10.32 -6.67 5.55
C LYS A 85 9.72 -5.28 5.70
N LEU A 86 8.57 -5.14 6.35
CA LEU A 86 8.02 -3.83 6.69
C LEU A 86 9.00 -3.03 7.55
N ILE A 87 9.58 -3.65 8.58
CA ILE A 87 10.58 -3.00 9.44
C ILE A 87 11.86 -2.69 8.66
N LYS A 88 12.42 -3.68 7.94
CA LYS A 88 13.70 -3.53 7.23
C LYS A 88 13.64 -2.44 6.16
N ASN A 89 12.51 -2.30 5.49
CA ASN A 89 12.30 -1.30 4.45
C ASN A 89 11.76 0.03 5.01
N ASN A 90 11.72 0.23 6.33
CA ASN A 90 11.21 1.44 6.98
C ASN A 90 9.78 1.82 6.55
N ALA A 91 8.88 0.83 6.44
CA ALA A 91 7.48 1.06 6.12
C ALA A 91 6.85 2.07 7.09
N ILE A 92 6.26 3.12 6.53
CA ILE A 92 5.64 4.21 7.27
C ILE A 92 4.28 4.53 6.64
N LEU A 93 3.23 4.53 7.45
CA LEU A 93 1.98 5.20 7.09
C LEU A 93 2.10 6.68 7.49
N VAL A 94 2.03 7.59 6.52
CA VAL A 94 2.04 9.04 6.77
C VAL A 94 0.62 9.58 6.75
N MET A 95 0.26 10.37 7.76
CA MET A 95 -1.09 10.90 7.91
C MET A 95 -1.10 12.42 7.96
N GLY A 96 -2.10 13.01 7.33
CA GLY A 96 -2.37 14.45 7.40
C GLY A 96 -3.85 14.72 7.68
N LYS A 97 -4.15 15.93 8.15
CA LYS A 97 -5.55 16.35 8.35
C LYS A 97 -6.31 16.49 7.02
N SER A 98 -5.60 16.92 5.99
CA SER A 98 -6.06 17.09 4.62
C SER A 98 -4.90 16.84 3.66
N GLU A 99 -5.19 16.68 2.36
CA GLU A 99 -4.16 16.54 1.32
C GLU A 99 -3.13 17.68 1.39
N ASN A 100 -3.58 18.93 1.43
CA ASN A 100 -2.70 20.11 1.53
C ASN A 100 -1.85 20.15 2.82
N ASP A 101 -2.36 19.58 3.91
CA ASP A 101 -1.61 19.52 5.18
C ASP A 101 -0.50 18.46 5.10
N LEU A 102 -0.83 17.30 4.52
CA LEU A 102 0.14 16.23 4.29
C LEU A 102 1.22 16.65 3.28
N GLU A 103 0.80 17.15 2.12
CA GLU A 103 1.69 17.58 1.03
C GLU A 103 2.68 18.64 1.52
N ARG A 104 2.20 19.71 2.18
CA ARG A 104 3.09 20.75 2.73
C ARG A 104 4.09 20.20 3.74
N SER A 105 3.65 19.30 4.62
CA SER A 105 4.54 18.72 5.63
C SER A 105 5.58 17.80 5.00
N PHE A 106 5.21 17.13 3.92
CA PHE A 106 6.08 16.27 3.15
C PHE A 106 7.10 17.07 2.33
N ASP A 107 6.68 18.12 1.64
CA ASP A 107 7.57 19.02 0.90
C ASP A 107 8.63 19.63 1.82
N ASN A 108 8.23 20.14 3.00
CA ASN A 108 9.19 20.67 3.96
C ASN A 108 10.15 19.60 4.50
N LEU A 109 9.70 18.35 4.62
CA LEU A 109 10.57 17.25 5.00
C LEU A 109 11.60 16.99 3.89
N ILE A 110 11.16 16.90 2.63
CA ILE A 110 12.02 16.71 1.47
C ILE A 110 13.08 17.82 1.42
N ASP A 111 12.69 19.09 1.54
CA ASP A 111 13.61 20.23 1.54
C ASP A 111 14.74 20.05 2.59
N VAL A 112 14.40 19.60 3.80
CA VAL A 112 15.39 19.33 4.86
C VAL A 112 16.24 18.08 4.56
N LEU A 113 15.68 17.05 3.94
CA LEU A 113 16.40 15.83 3.57
C LEU A 113 17.38 16.05 2.41
N GLU A 114 17.01 16.87 1.44
CA GLU A 114 17.89 17.28 0.34
C GLU A 114 19.10 18.07 0.88
N ASP A 115 18.86 19.01 1.80
CA ASP A 115 19.91 19.78 2.47
C ASP A 115 20.88 18.92 3.31
N THR A 116 20.46 17.72 3.70
CA THR A 116 21.25 16.78 4.53
C THR A 116 21.83 15.60 3.73
N ASN A 117 21.66 15.57 2.41
CA ASN A 117 22.20 14.56 1.49
C ASN A 117 21.78 13.12 1.83
N ILE A 118 20.53 12.95 2.30
CA ILE A 118 19.89 11.66 2.56
C ILE A 118 19.27 11.12 1.26
N ASP A 119 19.31 9.80 1.06
CA ASP A 119 18.66 9.12 -0.09
C ASP A 119 17.13 9.11 0.06
N ILE A 120 16.49 10.04 -0.65
CA ILE A 120 15.03 10.25 -0.64
C ILE A 120 14.29 9.15 -1.40
N ASP A 121 14.90 8.57 -2.44
CA ASP A 121 14.23 7.60 -3.31
C ASP A 121 13.84 6.31 -2.57
N ASN A 122 14.68 5.86 -1.63
CA ASN A 122 14.37 4.72 -0.77
C ASN A 122 13.34 5.08 0.31
N PHE A 123 13.35 6.32 0.77
CA PHE A 123 12.42 6.81 1.78
C PHE A 123 11.00 6.92 1.21
N GLU A 124 10.82 7.55 0.05
CA GLU A 124 9.51 7.72 -0.60
C GLU A 124 8.82 6.39 -0.91
N ARG A 125 9.57 5.39 -1.39
CA ARG A 125 9.02 4.07 -1.73
C ARG A 125 8.47 3.28 -0.54
N ALA A 126 8.79 3.70 0.69
CA ALA A 126 8.33 3.07 1.91
C ALA A 126 7.14 3.79 2.58
N LEU A 127 6.67 4.90 1.98
CA LEU A 127 5.60 5.72 2.52
C LEU A 127 4.27 5.45 1.81
N ILE A 128 3.20 5.36 2.60
CA ILE A 128 1.84 5.39 2.09
C ILE A 128 1.07 6.49 2.81
N GLY A 129 0.40 7.36 2.05
CA GLY A 129 -0.35 8.50 2.56
C GLY A 129 -1.80 8.14 2.93
N LEU A 130 -2.30 8.69 4.04
CA LEU A 130 -3.69 8.56 4.45
C LEU A 130 -4.22 9.85 5.07
N ILE A 131 -5.35 10.35 4.56
CA ILE A 131 -5.99 11.55 5.09
C ILE A 131 -6.93 11.20 6.24
N SER A 132 -6.88 11.99 7.32
CA SER A 132 -7.79 11.83 8.47
C SER A 132 -9.25 12.03 8.07
N ASP A 133 -10.17 11.45 8.83
CA ASP A 133 -11.62 11.53 8.58
C ASP A 133 -12.11 11.00 7.19
N GLU A 134 -11.23 10.41 6.37
CA GLU A 134 -11.64 9.67 5.16
C GLU A 134 -12.59 8.50 5.49
N PRO A 135 -13.43 8.08 4.53
CA PRO A 135 -14.29 6.91 4.69
C PRO A 135 -13.49 5.66 5.06
N ASN A 136 -14.11 4.74 5.79
CA ASN A 136 -13.49 3.49 6.25
C ASN A 136 -12.83 2.69 5.12
N ILE A 137 -13.37 2.74 3.91
CA ILE A 137 -12.77 2.03 2.77
C ILE A 137 -11.37 2.55 2.42
N ALA A 138 -11.10 3.85 2.60
CA ALA A 138 -9.77 4.43 2.38
C ALA A 138 -8.77 3.94 3.44
N TYR A 139 -9.20 3.84 4.71
CA TYR A 139 -8.37 3.24 5.75
C TYR A 139 -8.05 1.78 5.47
N LEU A 140 -9.00 1.01 4.92
CA LEU A 140 -8.72 -0.36 4.51
C LEU A 140 -7.70 -0.41 3.37
N GLU A 141 -7.89 0.43 2.35
CA GLU A 141 -7.10 0.49 1.12
C GLU A 141 -5.65 0.88 1.40
N GLU A 142 -5.40 2.08 1.93
CA GLU A 142 -4.04 2.61 2.07
C GLU A 142 -3.20 1.80 3.07
N ILE A 143 -3.82 1.32 4.15
CA ILE A 143 -3.13 0.48 5.11
C ILE A 143 -2.83 -0.89 4.51
N LEU A 144 -3.74 -1.43 3.67
CA LEU A 144 -3.47 -2.68 2.96
C LEU A 144 -2.37 -2.47 1.92
N HIS A 145 -2.35 -1.36 1.17
CA HIS A 145 -1.28 -1.00 0.25
C HIS A 145 0.09 -1.01 0.95
N LEU A 146 0.20 -0.43 2.15
CA LEU A 146 1.44 -0.48 2.93
C LEU A 146 1.88 -1.93 3.20
N VAL A 147 0.94 -2.77 3.65
CA VAL A 147 1.21 -4.18 3.98
C VAL A 147 1.59 -4.98 2.73
N THR A 148 0.94 -4.75 1.59
CA THR A 148 1.17 -5.52 0.36
C THR A 148 2.40 -5.04 -0.40
N GLN A 149 2.53 -3.74 -0.64
CA GLN A 149 3.62 -3.12 -1.40
C GLN A 149 4.96 -3.22 -0.66
N VAL A 150 4.99 -2.87 0.63
CA VAL A 150 6.25 -2.81 1.38
C VAL A 150 6.55 -4.14 2.09
N GLY A 151 5.50 -4.85 2.52
CA GLY A 151 5.60 -6.15 3.18
C GLY A 151 5.65 -7.32 2.20
N TYR A 152 4.49 -7.73 1.67
CA TYR A 152 4.37 -8.96 0.86
C TYR A 152 5.26 -8.97 -0.39
N ALA A 153 5.32 -7.89 -1.15
CA ALA A 153 6.13 -7.81 -2.37
C ALA A 153 7.63 -7.99 -2.09
N ASN A 154 8.09 -7.61 -0.89
CA ASN A 154 9.48 -7.76 -0.46
C ASN A 154 9.75 -9.07 0.29
N ALA A 155 8.72 -9.68 0.90
CA ALA A 155 8.79 -10.98 1.57
C ALA A 155 8.83 -12.13 0.57
N TYR A 156 7.97 -12.07 -0.46
CA TYR A 156 7.85 -13.11 -1.48
C TYR A 156 7.84 -12.49 -2.89
N PRO A 157 8.99 -11.98 -3.37
CA PRO A 157 9.05 -11.23 -4.63
C PRO A 157 8.62 -12.05 -5.86
N GLU A 158 8.85 -13.36 -5.88
CA GLU A 158 8.39 -14.20 -7.00
C GLU A 158 6.86 -14.36 -7.06
N VAL A 159 6.16 -14.08 -5.95
CA VAL A 159 4.71 -14.24 -5.84
C VAL A 159 4.02 -12.89 -5.92
N PHE A 160 4.43 -11.95 -5.07
CA PHE A 160 3.78 -10.65 -4.88
C PHE A 160 4.59 -9.47 -5.41
N GLY A 161 5.76 -9.72 -6.01
CA GLY A 161 6.60 -8.64 -6.53
C GLY A 161 5.89 -7.81 -7.59
N GLU A 162 6.03 -6.49 -7.51
CA GLU A 162 5.33 -5.53 -8.38
C GLU A 162 6.08 -5.30 -9.70
N PHE A 163 6.48 -6.40 -10.34
CA PHE A 163 7.20 -6.40 -11.61
C PHE A 163 6.72 -7.53 -12.49
N LYS A 164 6.94 -7.39 -13.80
CA LYS A 164 6.55 -8.41 -14.78
C LYS A 164 7.27 -9.72 -14.52
N GLY A 165 6.51 -10.81 -14.37
CA GLY A 165 7.01 -12.16 -14.16
C GLY A 165 6.83 -12.69 -12.74
N SER A 166 6.35 -11.87 -11.80
CA SER A 166 5.80 -12.39 -10.55
C SER A 166 4.44 -13.06 -10.79
N ARG A 167 4.05 -14.00 -9.93
CA ARG A 167 2.76 -14.70 -10.07
C ARG A 167 1.55 -13.75 -10.02
N ILE A 168 1.59 -12.72 -9.18
CA ILE A 168 0.52 -11.72 -9.11
C ILE A 168 0.44 -10.88 -10.39
N SER A 169 1.58 -10.55 -10.99
CA SER A 169 1.61 -9.80 -12.26
C SER A 169 1.04 -10.61 -13.42
N GLU A 170 1.31 -11.93 -13.45
CA GLU A 170 0.74 -12.85 -14.44
C GLU A 170 -0.77 -12.99 -14.27
N ALA A 171 -1.25 -13.08 -13.02
CA ALA A 171 -2.68 -13.08 -12.71
C ALA A 171 -3.37 -11.78 -13.17
N MET A 172 -2.77 -10.64 -12.84
CA MET A 172 -3.26 -9.33 -13.25
C MET A 172 -3.29 -9.16 -14.79
N ASP A 173 -2.25 -9.62 -15.50
CA ASP A 173 -2.21 -9.56 -16.96
C ASP A 173 -3.39 -10.34 -17.57
N VAL A 174 -3.75 -11.50 -17.02
CA VAL A 174 -4.95 -12.25 -17.44
C VAL A 174 -6.22 -11.45 -17.13
N ALA A 175 -6.32 -10.86 -15.93
CA ALA A 175 -7.48 -10.06 -15.51
C ALA A 175 -7.74 -8.84 -16.39
N ARG A 176 -6.68 -8.26 -16.96
CA ARG A 176 -6.74 -7.12 -17.88
C ARG A 176 -6.83 -7.55 -19.35
N GLY A 177 -6.84 -8.85 -19.65
CA GLY A 177 -6.88 -9.38 -21.01
C GLY A 177 -5.55 -9.28 -21.78
N GLY A 178 -4.44 -9.02 -21.08
CA GLY A 178 -3.09 -8.97 -21.63
C GLY A 178 -2.13 -8.12 -20.80
N TYR A 179 -0.85 -8.13 -21.22
CA TYR A 179 0.17 -7.26 -20.63
C TYR A 179 0.05 -5.83 -21.16
N PHE A 180 -0.09 -4.87 -20.24
CA PHE A 180 -0.06 -3.44 -20.53
C PHE A 180 0.92 -2.74 -19.59
N LYS A 181 2.02 -2.19 -20.13
CA LYS A 181 3.02 -1.46 -19.32
C LYS A 181 2.44 -0.20 -18.65
N LYS A 182 1.46 0.45 -19.29
CA LYS A 182 0.72 1.62 -18.80
C LYS A 182 -0.77 1.40 -19.05
N THR A 183 -1.64 2.12 -18.35
CA THR A 183 -3.10 1.96 -18.53
C THR A 183 -3.53 2.22 -19.99
N PRO A 184 -4.11 1.22 -20.70
CA PRO A 184 -4.61 1.42 -22.06
C PRO A 184 -5.83 2.34 -22.07
N LYS A 185 -6.24 2.78 -23.26
CA LYS A 185 -7.50 3.53 -23.44
C LYS A 185 -8.72 2.62 -23.43
N ILE A 186 -8.57 1.39 -23.90
CA ILE A 186 -9.63 0.41 -24.04
C ILE A 186 -9.03 -0.94 -23.62
N TYR A 187 -9.71 -1.61 -22.69
CA TYR A 187 -9.39 -2.97 -22.30
C TYR A 187 -10.16 -3.98 -23.17
N PRO A 188 -9.63 -5.19 -23.40
CA PRO A 188 -10.35 -6.26 -24.13
C PRO A 188 -11.67 -6.63 -23.45
N LYS A 189 -12.75 -6.89 -24.19
CA LYS A 189 -14.07 -7.23 -23.60
C LYS A 189 -14.08 -8.44 -22.64
N SER A 190 -13.05 -9.27 -22.67
CA SER A 190 -12.92 -10.43 -21.79
C SER A 190 -12.30 -10.12 -20.43
N SER A 191 -11.74 -8.92 -20.22
CA SER A 191 -11.15 -8.49 -18.95
C SER A 191 -12.21 -8.20 -17.89
N TRP A 192 -11.78 -8.07 -16.65
CA TRP A 192 -12.60 -7.65 -15.49
C TRP A 192 -11.90 -6.64 -14.59
N TYR A 193 -10.67 -6.27 -14.95
CA TYR A 193 -9.90 -5.22 -14.30
C TYR A 193 -9.50 -4.18 -15.36
N HIS A 194 -9.94 -2.94 -15.17
CA HIS A 194 -9.86 -1.86 -16.15
C HIS A 194 -9.35 -0.56 -15.51
N TYR A 195 -8.24 -0.60 -14.79
CA TYR A 195 -7.73 0.58 -14.10
C TYR A 195 -7.48 1.75 -15.08
N TYR A 196 -8.04 2.93 -14.79
CA TYR A 196 -8.04 4.07 -15.71
C TYR A 196 -7.11 5.21 -15.31
N ASP A 197 -6.54 5.20 -14.10
CA ASP A 197 -5.59 6.22 -13.68
C ASP A 197 -4.38 6.24 -14.64
N LYS A 198 -4.10 7.41 -15.23
CA LYS A 198 -3.03 7.59 -16.20
C LYS A 198 -1.68 7.87 -15.54
N SER A 199 -1.67 8.22 -14.25
CA SER A 199 -0.45 8.35 -13.45
C SER A 199 0.13 6.98 -13.06
N CYS A 200 -0.73 5.97 -12.93
CA CYS A 200 -0.40 4.62 -12.50
C CYS A 200 0.44 3.86 -13.56
N ASP A 201 1.56 3.30 -13.10
CA ASP A 201 2.42 2.42 -13.87
C ASP A 201 2.11 0.94 -13.65
N TYR A 202 2.96 0.04 -14.16
CA TYR A 202 2.73 -1.40 -14.03
C TYR A 202 2.77 -1.89 -12.58
N ALA A 203 3.63 -1.33 -11.74
CA ALA A 203 3.76 -1.73 -10.34
C ALA A 203 2.50 -1.31 -9.57
N CYS A 204 2.10 -0.04 -9.72
CA CYS A 204 0.87 0.50 -9.17
C CYS A 204 -0.38 -0.35 -9.52
N MET A 205 -0.52 -0.78 -10.78
CA MET A 205 -1.65 -1.62 -11.17
C MET A 205 -1.66 -2.98 -10.47
N ILE A 206 -0.48 -3.52 -10.08
CA ILE A 206 -0.39 -4.76 -9.30
C ILE A 206 -0.87 -4.53 -7.86
N THR A 207 -0.42 -3.44 -7.24
CA THR A 207 -0.83 -3.01 -5.89
C THR A 207 -2.35 -2.95 -5.79
N GLU A 208 -2.96 -2.24 -6.74
CA GLU A 208 -4.39 -2.08 -6.90
C GLU A 208 -5.11 -3.39 -7.16
N TYR A 209 -4.58 -4.23 -8.06
CA TYR A 209 -5.15 -5.55 -8.33
C TYR A 209 -5.19 -6.43 -7.08
N PHE A 210 -4.15 -6.38 -6.23
CA PHE A 210 -4.15 -7.08 -4.95
C PHE A 210 -5.27 -6.52 -4.05
N TYR A 211 -5.31 -5.20 -3.85
CA TYR A 211 -6.36 -4.54 -3.05
C TYR A 211 -7.77 -4.93 -3.52
N TRP A 212 -8.08 -4.76 -4.80
CA TRP A 212 -9.39 -5.08 -5.37
C TRP A 212 -9.76 -6.54 -5.16
N SER A 213 -8.80 -7.44 -5.40
CA SER A 213 -9.01 -8.88 -5.27
C SER A 213 -9.27 -9.31 -3.84
N LEU A 214 -8.41 -8.90 -2.91
CA LEU A 214 -8.52 -9.31 -1.52
C LEU A 214 -9.76 -8.69 -0.87
N THR A 215 -9.98 -7.39 -1.02
CA THR A 215 -11.13 -6.72 -0.39
C THR A 215 -12.47 -7.19 -0.96
N SER A 216 -12.54 -7.56 -2.24
CA SER A 216 -13.72 -8.19 -2.82
C SER A 216 -13.96 -9.60 -2.29
N LEU A 217 -12.89 -10.39 -2.14
CA LEU A 217 -12.94 -11.74 -1.56
C LEU A 217 -13.40 -11.72 -0.10
N LEU A 218 -12.97 -10.71 0.66
CA LEU A 218 -13.35 -10.52 2.05
C LEU A 218 -14.70 -9.80 2.24
N GLY A 219 -15.32 -9.35 1.15
CA GLY A 219 -16.68 -8.79 1.14
C GLY A 219 -16.79 -7.29 1.36
N ALA A 220 -15.68 -6.54 1.39
CA ALA A 220 -15.73 -5.08 1.58
C ALA A 220 -16.40 -4.34 0.41
N GLN A 221 -16.37 -4.94 -0.79
CA GLN A 221 -16.85 -4.32 -2.02
C GLN A 221 -18.30 -4.68 -2.39
N ILE A 222 -19.01 -5.46 -1.56
CA ILE A 222 -20.32 -6.05 -1.91
C ILE A 222 -21.35 -4.97 -2.32
N ASN A 223 -21.39 -3.84 -1.62
CA ASN A 223 -22.36 -2.77 -1.86
C ASN A 223 -21.81 -1.64 -2.74
N ARG A 224 -20.65 -1.81 -3.36
CA ARG A 224 -19.95 -0.76 -4.11
C ARG A 224 -19.95 -0.97 -5.63
N TYR A 225 -20.72 -1.94 -6.14
CA TYR A 225 -20.67 -2.31 -7.55
C TYR A 225 -20.88 -1.11 -8.48
N ASP A 226 -21.91 -0.29 -8.23
CA ASP A 226 -22.22 0.88 -9.07
C ASP A 226 -21.11 1.95 -9.04
N GLU A 227 -20.28 1.97 -8.00
CA GLU A 227 -19.14 2.89 -7.86
C GLU A 227 -17.89 2.39 -8.57
N ILE A 228 -17.67 1.08 -8.60
CA ILE A 228 -16.37 0.49 -8.97
C ILE A 228 -16.42 -0.34 -10.25
N SER A 229 -17.60 -0.71 -10.76
CA SER A 229 -17.73 -1.71 -11.83
C SER A 229 -17.04 -1.36 -13.14
N GLU A 230 -16.84 -0.06 -13.39
CA GLU A 230 -16.10 0.42 -14.56
C GLU A 230 -14.63 -0.03 -14.50
N GLU A 231 -14.03 -0.06 -13.30
CA GLU A 231 -12.64 -0.45 -13.06
C GLU A 231 -12.49 -1.89 -12.57
N TRP A 232 -13.44 -2.40 -11.79
CA TRP A 232 -13.38 -3.73 -11.18
C TRP A 232 -14.75 -4.40 -11.13
N GLU A 233 -14.92 -5.47 -11.91
CA GLU A 233 -16.22 -6.14 -12.01
C GLU A 233 -16.52 -7.12 -10.87
N LEU A 234 -15.48 -7.62 -10.18
CA LEU A 234 -15.57 -8.78 -9.28
C LEU A 234 -15.81 -8.43 -7.81
N ASN A 235 -16.72 -7.50 -7.55
CA ASN A 235 -16.95 -6.89 -6.23
C ASN A 235 -17.48 -7.81 -5.10
N THR A 236 -17.61 -9.12 -5.31
CA THR A 236 -18.13 -10.06 -4.29
C THR A 236 -17.30 -11.34 -4.23
N PRO A 237 -17.32 -12.08 -3.10
CA PRO A 237 -16.62 -13.36 -2.99
C PRO A 237 -17.05 -14.38 -4.06
N SER A 238 -18.33 -14.36 -4.46
CA SER A 238 -18.84 -15.22 -5.52
C SER A 238 -18.25 -14.85 -6.89
N LYS A 239 -18.21 -13.56 -7.23
CA LYS A 239 -17.63 -13.09 -8.51
C LYS A 239 -16.13 -13.32 -8.58
N MET A 240 -15.42 -13.22 -7.45
CA MET A 240 -13.97 -13.52 -7.37
C MET A 240 -13.61 -14.91 -7.89
N THR A 241 -14.54 -15.86 -7.85
CA THR A 241 -14.31 -17.20 -8.42
C THR A 241 -14.02 -17.20 -9.93
N LYS A 242 -14.28 -16.11 -10.66
CA LYS A 242 -13.87 -15.93 -12.08
C LYS A 242 -12.34 -15.90 -12.21
N ASP A 243 -11.66 -15.25 -11.28
CA ASP A 243 -10.22 -15.03 -11.34
C ASP A 243 -9.44 -16.15 -10.63
N LYS A 244 -9.24 -17.26 -11.35
CA LYS A 244 -8.65 -18.48 -10.77
C LYS A 244 -7.20 -18.29 -10.32
N LEU A 245 -6.44 -17.40 -10.98
CA LEU A 245 -5.02 -17.22 -10.68
C LEU A 245 -4.82 -16.46 -9.38
N ILE A 246 -5.51 -15.34 -9.18
CA ILE A 246 -5.42 -14.61 -7.90
C ILE A 246 -6.05 -15.40 -6.77
N MET A 247 -7.16 -16.10 -7.01
CA MET A 247 -7.77 -16.97 -5.99
C MET A 247 -6.79 -18.04 -5.49
N LYS A 248 -6.01 -18.65 -6.40
CA LYS A 248 -4.96 -19.60 -6.01
C LYS A 248 -3.84 -18.95 -5.19
N ILE A 249 -3.53 -17.68 -5.43
CA ILE A 249 -2.53 -16.94 -4.64
C ILE A 249 -3.09 -16.58 -3.26
N LEU A 250 -4.29 -16.01 -3.19
CA LEU A 250 -4.91 -15.54 -1.94
C LEU A 250 -5.30 -16.69 -0.99
N GLN A 251 -5.57 -17.89 -1.52
CA GLN A 251 -5.94 -19.07 -0.73
C GLN A 251 -4.72 -19.94 -0.38
N ASP A 252 -3.52 -19.55 -0.78
CA ASP A 252 -2.30 -20.30 -0.47
C ASP A 252 -1.89 -20.03 0.99
N GLU A 253 -2.21 -20.98 1.86
CA GLU A 253 -1.96 -20.91 3.31
C GLU A 253 -0.49 -20.63 3.67
N ARG A 254 0.46 -20.84 2.76
CA ARG A 254 1.88 -20.53 3.00
C ARG A 254 2.14 -19.04 3.22
N TYR A 255 1.30 -18.17 2.70
CA TYR A 255 1.50 -16.72 2.77
C TYR A 255 0.64 -16.06 3.85
N GLN A 256 -0.17 -16.82 4.60
CA GLN A 256 -1.00 -16.29 5.70
C GLN A 256 -1.80 -15.02 5.32
N ILE A 257 -2.33 -14.98 4.09
CA ILE A 257 -3.10 -13.85 3.57
C ILE A 257 -4.32 -13.60 4.47
N PRO A 258 -4.64 -12.34 4.81
CA PRO A 258 -5.79 -12.00 5.64
C PRO A 258 -7.08 -12.66 5.16
N LYS A 259 -7.84 -13.24 6.10
CA LYS A 259 -9.12 -13.94 5.87
C LYS A 259 -10.33 -13.20 6.42
N ARG A 260 -10.11 -12.08 7.11
CA ARG A 260 -11.15 -11.25 7.72
C ARG A 260 -10.85 -9.78 7.45
N LEU A 261 -11.90 -8.98 7.28
CA LEU A 261 -11.75 -7.53 7.24
C LEU A 261 -11.45 -6.99 8.64
N PRO A 262 -10.58 -5.98 8.74
CA PRO A 262 -10.50 -5.15 9.94
C PRO A 262 -11.85 -4.54 10.31
N SER A 263 -12.10 -4.49 11.61
CA SER A 263 -13.24 -3.79 12.22
C SER A 263 -12.87 -2.35 12.59
N PHE A 264 -13.83 -1.45 12.41
CA PHE A 264 -13.74 -0.03 12.75
C PHE A 264 -14.28 0.21 14.16
#